data_AF-A0A381TAK3-F1
#
_entry.id   AF-A0A381TAK3-F1
#
_cell.length_a   1.000
_cell.length_b   1.000
_cell.length_c   1.000
_cell.angle_alpha   90.00
_cell.angle_beta   90.00
_cell.angle_gamma   90.00
#
_symmetry.space_group_name_H-M   'P 1'
#
loop_
_entity.id
_entity.type
_entity.pdbx_description
1 polymer ?
#
loop_
_entity_poly.entity_id
_entity_poly.type
_entity_poly.pdbx_seq_one_letter_code
_entity_poly.pdbx_strand_id
1 'polypeptide(L)'
;MMRPGPIQMDMTKHFSDEAAHAHYWTEAIRRLGREPLKLRDSYQDQYNEAIGVPVNVMETLAVTQVFERRVINAYARHERAPNLDPVIKETITKIMVDEKWHIYWIKNALTGLESEYGKDHIEETIKRYWLADKEVYANTMQEHEQRIDEIMKGKG
;
A
#
# COMPACT_ATOMS: atom_id res chain seq x y z
N MET A 1 -12.65 -3.77 19.54
CA MET A 1 -13.66 -3.44 18.51
C MET A 1 -13.63 -1.93 18.30
N MET A 2 -13.53 -1.46 17.05
CA MET A 2 -13.49 -0.01 16.74
C MET A 2 -14.80 0.65 17.18
N ARG A 3 -14.72 1.79 17.88
CA ARG A 3 -15.91 2.53 18.31
C ARG A 3 -16.58 3.20 17.09
N PRO A 4 -17.91 3.29 17.05
CA PRO A 4 -18.60 4.10 16.05
C PRO A 4 -18.10 5.54 16.09
N GLY A 5 -17.82 6.13 14.93
CA GLY A 5 -17.32 7.49 14.81
C GLY A 5 -16.63 7.78 13.48
N PRO A 6 -16.04 8.98 13.33
CA PRO A 6 -15.41 9.42 12.09
C PRO A 6 -14.36 8.44 11.56
N ILE A 7 -13.49 7.92 12.43
CA ILE A 7 -12.45 6.93 12.05
C ILE A 7 -13.08 5.68 11.43
N GLN A 8 -14.20 5.18 11.96
CA GLN A 8 -14.87 4.01 11.40
C GLN A 8 -15.43 4.30 10.00
N MET A 9 -16.06 5.46 9.83
CA MET A 9 -16.61 5.88 8.54
C MET A 9 -15.52 6.05 7.49
N ASP A 10 -14.46 6.78 7.82
CA ASP A 10 -13.36 7.05 6.89
C ASP A 10 -12.60 5.76 6.55
N MET A 11 -12.35 4.89 7.53
CA MET A 11 -11.76 3.57 7.27
C MET A 11 -12.63 2.71 6.35
N THR A 12 -13.95 2.76 6.50
CA THR A 12 -14.89 2.01 5.65
C THR A 12 -14.84 2.51 4.21
N LYS A 13 -14.82 3.84 4.03
CA LYS A 13 -14.64 4.43 2.70
C LYS A 13 -13.30 4.01 2.09
N HIS A 14 -12.21 4.12 2.86
CA HIS A 14 -10.88 3.73 2.42
C HIS A 14 -10.83 2.26 1.96
N PHE A 15 -11.41 1.31 2.72
CA PHE A 15 -11.50 -0.08 2.26
C PHE A 15 -12.32 -0.26 0.98
N SER A 16 -13.37 0.55 0.78
CA SER A 16 -14.12 0.54 -0.48
C SER A 16 -13.27 1.05 -1.65
N ASP A 17 -12.43 2.07 -1.42
CA ASP A 17 -11.53 2.62 -2.43
C ASP A 17 -10.45 1.58 -2.80
N GLU A 18 -9.81 0.94 -1.81
CA GLU A 18 -8.80 -0.10 -2.04
C GLU A 18 -9.34 -1.32 -2.80
N ALA A 19 -10.59 -1.71 -2.51
CA ALA A 19 -11.27 -2.77 -3.27
C ALA A 19 -11.49 -2.36 -4.74
N ALA A 20 -11.82 -1.08 -4.98
CA ALA A 20 -11.95 -0.55 -6.33
C ALA A 20 -10.58 -0.48 -7.04
N HIS A 21 -9.51 -0.11 -6.34
CA HIS A 21 -8.15 -0.07 -6.89
C HIS A 21 -7.67 -1.45 -7.33
N ALA A 22 -7.92 -2.48 -6.51
CA ALA A 22 -7.65 -3.87 -6.87
C ALA A 22 -8.39 -4.29 -8.16
N HIS A 23 -9.64 -3.86 -8.31
CA HIS A 23 -10.40 -4.09 -9.54
C HIS A 23 -9.80 -3.34 -10.75
N TYR A 24 -9.34 -2.09 -10.58
CA TYR A 24 -8.71 -1.33 -11.66
C TYR A 24 -7.43 -2.00 -12.18
N TRP A 25 -6.61 -2.54 -11.27
CA TRP A 25 -5.43 -3.33 -11.66
C TRP A 25 -5.82 -4.62 -12.38
N THR A 26 -6.84 -5.32 -11.90
CA THR A 26 -7.35 -6.53 -12.56
C THR A 26 -7.79 -6.24 -14.00
N GLU A 27 -8.53 -5.16 -14.22
CA GLU A 27 -8.97 -4.76 -15.56
C GLU A 27 -7.81 -4.29 -16.44
N ALA A 28 -6.83 -3.58 -15.87
CA ALA A 28 -5.62 -3.18 -16.60
C ALA A 28 -4.83 -4.38 -17.13
N ILE A 29 -4.63 -5.41 -16.28
CA ILE A 29 -3.97 -6.66 -16.66
C ILE A 29 -4.72 -7.32 -17.82
N ARG A 30 -6.06 -7.39 -17.76
CA ARG A 30 -6.90 -7.95 -18.82
C ARG A 30 -6.81 -7.17 -20.12
N ARG A 31 -6.84 -5.83 -20.06
CA ARG A 31 -6.68 -4.93 -21.23
C ARG A 31 -5.32 -5.08 -21.91
N LEU A 32 -4.29 -5.48 -21.16
CA LEU A 32 -2.97 -5.84 -21.69
C LEU A 32 -2.91 -7.26 -22.27
N GLY A 33 -4.05 -7.97 -22.36
CA GLY A 33 -4.13 -9.33 -22.87
C GLY A 33 -3.48 -10.36 -21.95
N ARG A 34 -3.44 -10.08 -20.64
CA ARG A 34 -2.87 -10.95 -19.61
C ARG A 34 -3.94 -11.40 -18.63
N GLU A 35 -3.64 -12.47 -17.91
CA GLU A 35 -4.49 -12.97 -16.82
C GLU A 35 -3.83 -12.66 -15.47
N PRO A 36 -4.59 -12.17 -14.48
CA PRO A 36 -4.08 -12.01 -13.11
C PRO A 36 -3.63 -13.34 -12.54
N LEU A 37 -2.44 -13.36 -11.95
CA LEU A 37 -1.89 -14.56 -11.30
C LEU A 37 -2.09 -14.48 -9.80
N LYS A 38 -2.47 -15.61 -9.20
CA LYS A 38 -2.47 -15.76 -7.74
C LYS A 38 -1.03 -15.91 -7.26
N LEU A 39 -0.56 -14.95 -6.45
CA LEU A 39 0.72 -15.05 -5.75
C LEU A 39 0.57 -15.95 -4.53
N ARG A 40 1.65 -16.68 -4.17
CA ARG A 40 1.66 -17.63 -3.05
C ARG A 40 1.70 -16.91 -1.71
N ASP A 41 2.61 -15.96 -1.58
CA ASP A 41 2.81 -15.17 -0.38
C ASP A 41 2.41 -13.73 -0.69
N SER A 42 1.58 -13.14 0.17
CA SER A 42 1.23 -11.74 0.04
C SER A 42 2.32 -10.87 0.67
N TYR A 43 2.45 -9.63 0.18
CA TYR A 43 3.30 -8.63 0.84
C TYR A 43 2.93 -8.45 2.32
N GLN A 44 1.65 -8.62 2.67
CA GLN A 44 1.16 -8.54 4.04
C GLN A 44 1.71 -9.68 4.91
N ASP A 45 1.92 -10.89 4.36
CA ASP A 45 2.48 -12.01 5.11
C ASP A 45 3.94 -11.73 5.48
N GLN A 46 4.75 -11.28 4.52
CA GLN A 46 6.14 -10.85 4.76
C GLN A 46 6.20 -9.73 5.81
N TYR A 47 5.25 -8.80 5.76
CA TYR A 47 5.16 -7.72 6.73
C TYR A 47 4.81 -8.22 8.14
N ASN A 48 3.81 -9.08 8.26
CA ASN A 48 3.39 -9.66 9.54
C ASN A 48 4.51 -10.48 10.18
N GLU A 49 5.31 -11.20 9.39
CA GLU A 49 6.50 -11.92 9.86
C GLU A 49 7.58 -10.97 10.38
N ALA A 50 7.80 -9.85 9.71
CA ALA A 50 8.86 -8.90 10.05
C ALA A 50 8.58 -8.08 11.32
N ILE A 51 7.33 -7.63 11.51
CA ILE A 51 7.01 -6.63 12.55
C ILE A 51 5.77 -6.97 13.40
N GLY A 52 5.13 -8.11 13.13
CA GLY A 52 3.89 -8.54 13.78
C GLY A 52 2.65 -7.92 13.16
N VAL A 53 1.48 -8.33 13.69
CA VAL A 53 0.18 -7.81 13.27
C VAL A 53 -0.19 -6.59 14.14
N PRO A 54 -0.71 -5.49 13.56
CA PRO A 54 -1.21 -4.36 14.34
C PRO A 54 -2.26 -4.79 15.37
N VAL A 55 -2.09 -4.38 16.63
CA VAL A 55 -2.96 -4.87 17.73
C VAL A 55 -4.07 -3.89 18.13
N ASN A 56 -4.04 -2.67 17.62
CA ASN A 56 -5.02 -1.63 17.92
C ASN A 56 -5.20 -0.68 16.72
N VAL A 57 -6.21 0.20 16.81
CA VAL A 57 -6.57 1.13 15.72
C VAL A 57 -5.44 2.12 15.40
N MET A 58 -4.71 2.60 16.41
CA MET A 58 -3.58 3.50 16.20
C MET A 58 -2.49 2.81 15.36
N GLU A 59 -2.13 1.57 15.71
CA GLU A 59 -1.15 0.80 14.95
C GLU A 59 -1.63 0.46 13.53
N THR A 60 -2.92 0.13 13.36
CA THR A 60 -3.51 -0.09 12.03
C THR A 60 -3.35 1.17 11.17
N LEU A 61 -3.72 2.35 11.70
CA LEU A 61 -3.57 3.61 10.97
C LEU A 61 -2.09 3.95 10.71
N ALA A 62 -1.20 3.66 11.65
CA ALA A 62 0.23 3.93 11.50
C ALA A 62 0.86 3.10 10.37
N VAL A 63 0.54 1.80 10.28
CA VAL A 63 1.02 0.97 9.16
C VAL A 63 0.38 1.39 7.84
N THR A 64 -0.92 1.68 7.81
CA THR A 64 -1.59 2.16 6.58
C THR A 64 -0.93 3.45 6.09
N GLN A 65 -0.63 4.42 6.97
CA GLN A 65 0.07 5.65 6.57
C GLN A 65 1.42 5.39 5.87
N VAL A 66 2.17 4.40 6.34
CA VAL A 66 3.45 4.01 5.72
C VAL A 66 3.21 3.46 4.32
N PHE A 67 2.20 2.61 4.14
CA PHE A 67 1.85 2.03 2.85
C PHE A 67 1.36 3.08 1.86
N GLU A 68 0.41 3.95 2.21
CA GLU A 68 -0.07 5.02 1.32
C GLU A 68 1.10 5.87 0.82
N ARG A 69 2.00 6.26 1.73
CA ARG A 69 3.15 7.09 1.37
C ARG A 69 4.12 6.37 0.45
N ARG A 70 4.32 5.06 0.62
CA ARG A 70 5.13 4.25 -0.29
C ARG A 70 4.47 4.14 -1.67
N VAL A 71 3.17 3.86 -1.72
CA VAL A 71 2.39 3.70 -2.96
C VAL A 71 2.44 4.97 -3.80
N ILE A 72 2.16 6.14 -3.21
CA ILE A 72 2.27 7.43 -3.92
C ILE A 72 3.67 7.66 -4.49
N ASN A 73 4.72 7.37 -3.70
CA ASN A 73 6.09 7.52 -4.18
C ASN A 73 6.43 6.51 -5.29
N ALA A 74 5.87 5.30 -5.25
CA ALA A 74 6.04 4.31 -6.30
C ALA A 74 5.35 4.75 -7.59
N TYR A 75 4.09 5.20 -7.53
CA TYR A 75 3.35 5.70 -8.68
C TYR A 75 3.96 6.95 -9.29
N ALA A 76 4.38 7.92 -8.48
CA ALA A 76 5.05 9.13 -8.97
C ALA A 76 6.39 8.81 -9.68
N ARG A 77 7.08 7.72 -9.30
CA ARG A 77 8.27 7.23 -10.03
C ARG A 77 7.88 6.54 -11.33
N HIS A 78 6.84 5.70 -11.32
CA HIS A 78 6.37 5.00 -12.52
C HIS A 78 5.85 5.95 -13.59
N GLU A 79 5.15 7.03 -13.23
CA GLU A 79 4.69 8.05 -14.18
C GLU A 79 5.84 8.73 -14.94
N ARG A 80 7.06 8.71 -14.39
CA ARG A 80 8.27 9.26 -15.00
C ARG A 80 9.06 8.20 -15.79
N ALA A 81 8.64 6.94 -15.78
CA ALA A 81 9.32 5.89 -16.49
C ALA A 81 9.19 6.09 -18.01
N PRO A 82 10.29 5.94 -18.78
CA PRO A 82 10.20 5.97 -20.23
C PRO A 82 9.35 4.80 -20.72
N ASN A 83 8.56 5.02 -21.78
CA ASN A 83 7.72 4.00 -22.42
C ASN A 83 6.65 3.37 -21.50
N LEU A 84 6.14 4.10 -20.50
CA LEU A 84 5.02 3.64 -19.70
C LEU A 84 3.79 3.37 -20.59
N ASP A 85 3.24 2.15 -20.50
CA ASP A 85 2.06 1.77 -21.25
C ASP A 85 0.86 2.68 -20.88
N PRO A 86 0.08 3.17 -21.87
CA PRO A 86 -1.07 4.04 -21.61
C PRO A 86 -2.11 3.44 -20.65
N VAL A 87 -2.33 2.12 -20.68
CA VAL A 87 -3.27 1.43 -19.78
C VAL A 87 -2.78 1.53 -18.34
N ILE A 88 -1.48 1.33 -18.11
CA ILE A 88 -0.87 1.44 -16.78
C ILE A 88 -0.95 2.90 -16.29
N LYS A 89 -0.63 3.85 -17.16
CA LYS A 89 -0.72 5.29 -16.83
C LYS A 89 -2.13 5.70 -16.42
N GLU A 90 -3.14 5.29 -17.19
CA GLU A 90 -4.55 5.55 -16.90
C GLU A 90 -4.95 5.01 -15.51
N THR A 91 -4.57 3.76 -15.22
CA THR A 91 -4.85 3.12 -13.92
C THR A 91 -4.19 3.85 -12.76
N ILE A 92 -2.91 4.19 -12.89
CA ILE A 92 -2.19 4.97 -11.86
C ILE A 92 -2.87 6.32 -11.65
N THR A 93 -3.15 7.07 -12.73
CA THR A 93 -3.81 8.38 -12.62
C THR A 93 -5.15 8.29 -11.92
N LYS A 94 -5.93 7.22 -12.18
CA LYS A 94 -7.23 6.99 -11.54
C LYS A 94 -7.09 6.76 -10.04
N ILE A 95 -6.18 5.87 -9.63
CA ILE A 95 -5.93 5.55 -8.21
C ILE A 95 -5.43 6.78 -7.45
N MET A 96 -4.51 7.54 -8.05
CA MET A 96 -3.90 8.74 -7.45
C MET A 96 -4.89 9.86 -7.11
N VAL A 97 -6.14 9.80 -7.58
CA VAL A 97 -7.22 10.71 -7.16
C VAL A 97 -7.59 10.47 -5.69
N ASP A 98 -7.65 9.21 -5.26
CA ASP A 98 -8.11 8.80 -3.92
C ASP A 98 -6.99 8.89 -2.88
N GLU A 99 -5.76 8.55 -3.28
CA GLU A 99 -4.54 8.53 -2.46
C GLU A 99 -4.27 9.84 -1.69
N LYS A 100 -4.64 10.98 -2.29
CA LYS A 100 -4.51 12.29 -1.62
C LYS A 100 -5.42 12.42 -0.40
N TRP A 101 -6.66 11.91 -0.53
CA TRP A 101 -7.60 11.89 0.59
C TRP A 101 -7.13 10.87 1.63
N HIS A 102 -6.61 9.71 1.23
CA HIS A 102 -6.07 8.68 2.13
C HIS A 102 -5.04 9.23 3.11
N ILE A 103 -3.97 9.86 2.59
CA ILE A 103 -2.94 10.45 3.44
C ILE A 103 -3.51 11.49 4.39
N TYR A 104 -4.41 12.35 3.88
CA TYR A 104 -4.97 13.43 4.68
C TYR A 104 -5.80 12.90 5.85
N TRP A 105 -6.73 11.99 5.60
CA TRP A 105 -7.63 11.53 6.65
C TRP A 105 -6.90 10.67 7.69
N ILE A 106 -5.96 9.80 7.27
CA ILE A 106 -5.18 8.97 8.20
C ILE A 106 -4.34 9.84 9.12
N LYS A 107 -3.67 10.86 8.57
CA LYS A 107 -2.88 11.80 9.38
C LYS A 107 -3.75 12.49 10.43
N ASN A 108 -4.93 12.97 10.05
CA ASN A 108 -5.85 13.62 10.99
C ASN A 108 -6.39 12.65 12.04
N ALA A 109 -6.67 11.40 11.65
CA ALA A 109 -7.10 10.36 12.58
C ALA A 109 -6.01 10.07 13.63
N LEU A 110 -4.75 9.92 13.21
CA LEU A 110 -3.61 9.73 14.11
C LEU A 110 -3.40 10.93 15.04
N THR A 111 -3.48 12.16 14.52
CA THR A 111 -3.44 13.36 15.37
C THR A 111 -4.58 13.40 16.39
N GLY A 112 -5.78 12.98 16.01
CA GLY A 112 -6.92 12.87 16.92
C GLY A 112 -6.72 11.84 18.05
N LEU A 113 -5.85 10.86 17.83
CA LEU A 113 -5.49 9.81 18.81
C LEU A 113 -4.34 10.21 19.74
N GLU A 114 -3.67 11.35 19.53
CA GLU A 114 -2.55 11.81 20.36
C GLU A 114 -2.92 11.95 21.85
N SER A 115 -4.18 12.32 22.15
CA SER A 115 -4.66 12.44 23.52
C SER A 115 -4.79 11.10 24.27
N GLU A 116 -4.98 10.01 23.54
CA GLU A 116 -5.15 8.66 24.10
C GLU A 116 -3.83 7.89 24.11
N TYR A 117 -3.06 7.95 23.02
CA TYR A 117 -1.86 7.14 22.84
C TYR A 117 -0.56 7.91 23.09
N GLY A 118 -0.60 9.24 23.11
CA GLY A 118 0.59 10.09 23.16
C GLY A 118 1.22 10.29 21.78
N LYS A 119 1.57 11.54 21.48
CA LYS A 119 2.20 11.90 20.19
C LYS A 119 3.51 11.16 19.94
N ASP A 120 4.41 11.12 20.92
CA ASP A 120 5.72 10.49 20.76
C ASP A 120 5.59 8.99 20.46
N HIS A 121 4.66 8.31 21.14
CA HIS A 121 4.38 6.89 20.90
C HIS A 121 3.85 6.62 19.50
N ILE A 122 2.97 7.49 18.98
CA ILE A 122 2.48 7.40 17.60
C ILE A 122 3.63 7.59 16.59
N GLU A 123 4.46 8.62 16.79
CA GLU A 123 5.61 8.90 15.91
C GLU A 123 6.62 7.75 15.91
N GLU A 124 6.93 7.19 17.08
CA GLU A 124 7.78 6.01 17.23
C GLU A 124 7.19 4.79 16.53
N THR A 125 5.88 4.58 16.65
CA THR A 125 5.17 3.47 16.00
C THR A 125 5.21 3.59 14.48
N ILE A 126 4.94 4.77 13.93
CA ILE A 126 5.06 5.04 12.49
C ILE A 126 6.50 4.80 12.02
N LYS A 127 7.49 5.26 12.79
CA LYS A 127 8.90 5.06 12.46
C LYS A 127 9.28 3.58 12.46
N ARG A 128 8.80 2.81 13.43
CA ARG A 128 9.00 1.35 13.51
C ARG A 128 8.46 0.66 12.26
N TYR A 129 7.21 0.97 11.87
CA TYR A 129 6.59 0.45 10.66
C TYR A 129 7.30 0.90 9.37
N TRP A 130 7.77 2.13 9.32
CA TRP A 130 8.53 2.65 8.18
C TRP A 130 9.87 1.92 7.98
N LEU A 131 10.59 1.62 9.07
CA LEU A 131 11.84 0.87 9.00
C LEU A 131 11.60 -0.56 8.49
N ALA A 132 10.58 -1.24 9.00
CA ALA A 132 10.21 -2.57 8.52
C ALA A 132 9.76 -2.56 7.05
N ASP A 133 8.92 -1.60 6.64
CA ASP A 133 8.49 -1.47 5.25
C ASP A 133 9.66 -1.26 4.29
N LYS A 134 10.69 -0.51 4.69
CA LYS A 134 11.88 -0.32 3.87
C LYS A 134 12.62 -1.64 3.61
N GLU A 135 12.74 -2.49 4.62
CA GLU A 135 13.40 -3.80 4.51
C GLU A 135 12.57 -4.80 3.69
N VAL A 136 11.28 -4.94 4.04
CA VAL A 136 10.36 -5.84 3.33
C VAL A 136 10.24 -5.43 1.86
N TYR A 137 10.05 -4.13 1.57
CA TYR A 137 9.96 -3.65 0.20
C TYR A 137 11.22 -3.92 -0.61
N ALA A 138 12.41 -3.75 -0.02
CA ALA A 138 13.67 -4.06 -0.70
C ALA A 138 13.75 -5.54 -1.08
N ASN A 139 13.40 -6.44 -0.16
CA ASN A 139 13.37 -7.88 -0.41
C ASN A 139 12.35 -8.26 -1.49
N THR A 140 11.12 -7.72 -1.41
CA THR A 140 10.07 -7.97 -2.41
C THR A 140 10.51 -7.51 -3.81
N MET A 141 11.17 -6.35 -3.94
CA MET A 141 11.68 -5.90 -5.23
C MET A 141 12.78 -6.83 -5.78
N GLN A 142 13.69 -7.30 -4.92
CA GLN A 142 14.72 -8.25 -5.31
C GLN A 142 14.13 -9.58 -5.78
N GLU A 143 13.12 -10.12 -5.08
CA GLU A 143 12.40 -11.33 -5.51
C GLU A 143 11.65 -11.15 -6.82
N HIS A 144 11.09 -9.96 -7.07
CA HIS A 144 10.41 -9.66 -8.33
C HIS A 144 11.40 -9.58 -9.50
N GLU A 145 12.55 -8.94 -9.32
CA GLU A 145 13.62 -8.90 -10.32
C GLU A 145 14.10 -10.32 -10.65
N GLN A 146 14.36 -11.16 -9.64
CA GLN A 146 14.75 -12.56 -9.83
C GLN A 146 13.69 -13.36 -10.61
N ARG A 147 12.41 -13.22 -10.26
CA ARG A 147 11.31 -13.88 -10.98
C ARG A 147 11.21 -13.43 -12.44
N ILE A 148 11.37 -12.13 -12.72
CA ILE A 148 11.37 -11.61 -14.08
C ILE A 148 12.56 -12.20 -14.85
N ASP A 149 13.75 -12.20 -14.26
CA ASP A 149 14.96 -12.77 -14.87
C ASP A 149 14.80 -14.25 -15.20
N GLU A 150 14.21 -15.04 -14.30
CA GLU A 150 13.93 -16.46 -14.52
C GLU A 150 12.94 -16.67 -15.68
N ILE A 151 11.87 -15.87 -15.75
CA ILE A 151 10.91 -15.91 -16.86
C ILE A 151 11.58 -15.52 -18.18
N MET A 152 12.48 -14.54 -18.15
CA MET A 152 13.20 -14.07 -19.35
C MET A 152 14.27 -15.08 -19.81
N LYS A 153 14.96 -15.76 -18.88
CA LYS A 153 15.95 -16.80 -19.17
C LYS A 153 15.31 -18.13 -19.61
N GLY A 154 14.12 -18.46 -19.10
CA GLY A 154 13.36 -19.66 -19.46
C GLY A 154 12.59 -19.57 -20.78
N LYS A 155 12.66 -18.44 -21.50
CA LYS A 155 12.11 -18.24 -22.85
C LYS A 155 13.14 -18.44 -23.98
N GLY A 156 14.22 -19.18 -23.70
CA GLY A 156 15.22 -19.63 -24.69
C GLY A 156 14.81 -20.91 -25.38
#